data_AF-A0A356B157-F1
#
_entry.id   AF-A0A356B157-F1
#
_cell.length_a   1.000
_cell.length_b   1.000
_cell.length_c   1.000
_cell.angle_alpha   90.00
_cell.angle_beta   90.00
_cell.angle_gamma   90.00
#
_symmetry.space_group_name_H-M   'P 1'
#
loop_
_entity.id
_entity.type
_entity.pdbx_description
1 polymer ?
#
loop_
_entity_poly.entity_id
_entity_poly.type
_entity_poly.pdbx_seq_one_letter_code
_entity_poly.pdbx_strand_id
1 'polypeptide(L)'
;SVASTFPKQNETDVSVLQQIQVNYKEAVFRAGGQVRITNEAGSPVEFAVSELKNFDTTMNLIPLKPLQPNTRYTVVMSSDFVKTKIAPHEPSASDYTFSFTTGDDKLSIHSMDPMNFTENVPVNDPIRLEFNHPIQ
;
A
#
# COMPACT_ATOMS: atom_id res chain seq x y z
N SER A 1 -15.88 3.84 -4.54
CA SER A 1 -14.64 4.36 -5.18
C SER A 1 -13.45 4.21 -4.24
N VAL A 2 -12.20 4.31 -4.71
CA VAL A 2 -11.02 4.26 -3.81
C VAL A 2 -10.95 5.55 -2.98
N ALA A 3 -10.79 5.38 -1.67
CA ALA A 3 -10.60 6.46 -0.70
C ALA A 3 -9.12 6.77 -0.48
N SER A 4 -8.31 5.73 -0.28
CA SER A 4 -6.87 5.84 -0.06
C SER A 4 -6.16 4.52 -0.34
N THR A 5 -4.83 4.59 -0.49
CA THR A 5 -3.96 3.42 -0.61
C THR A 5 -2.79 3.54 0.36
N PHE A 6 -2.26 2.38 0.75
CA PHE A 6 -0.94 2.27 1.34
C PHE A 6 -0.17 1.18 0.57
N PRO A 7 0.97 1.49 -0.08
CA PRO A 7 1.59 2.80 -0.16
C PRO A 7 0.70 3.87 -0.81
N LYS A 8 0.89 5.13 -0.42
CA LYS A 8 0.24 6.31 -0.99
C LYS A 8 0.78 6.58 -2.39
N GLN A 9 0.05 7.39 -3.15
CA GLN A 9 0.53 7.88 -4.45
C GLN A 9 1.91 8.54 -4.30
N ASN A 10 2.87 8.05 -5.08
CA ASN A 10 4.26 8.47 -5.15
C ASN A 10 5.05 8.33 -3.84
N GLU A 11 4.59 7.49 -2.90
CA GLU A 11 5.36 7.20 -1.69
C GLU A 11 6.70 6.54 -2.06
N THR A 12 7.78 7.00 -1.42
CA THR A 12 9.14 6.48 -1.58
C THR A 12 9.56 5.72 -0.32
N ASP A 13 10.70 5.06 -0.38
CA ASP A 13 11.26 4.29 0.74
C ASP A 13 10.30 3.22 1.30
N VAL A 14 9.43 2.71 0.44
CA VAL A 14 8.50 1.64 0.78
C VAL A 14 9.27 0.35 1.02
N SER A 15 8.94 -0.37 2.08
CA SER A 15 9.54 -1.68 2.37
C SER A 15 9.36 -2.65 1.19
N VAL A 16 10.40 -3.43 0.87
CA VAL A 16 10.31 -4.47 -0.17
C VAL A 16 9.33 -5.60 0.19
N LEU A 17 8.94 -5.71 1.46
CA LEU A 17 7.96 -6.68 1.97
C LEU A 17 6.53 -6.09 2.06
N GLN A 18 6.34 -4.85 1.61
CA GLN A 18 5.11 -4.12 1.83
C GLN A 18 3.93 -4.76 1.07
N GLN A 19 2.82 -4.97 1.79
CA GLN A 19 1.53 -5.26 1.19
C GLN A 19 0.86 -3.97 0.72
N ILE A 20 0.12 -4.04 -0.36
CA ILE A 20 -0.62 -2.90 -0.90
C ILE A 20 -2.05 -2.94 -0.36
N GLN A 21 -2.38 -2.05 0.56
CA GLN A 21 -3.72 -1.85 1.07
C GLN A 21 -4.48 -0.85 0.20
N VAL A 22 -5.72 -1.19 -0.12
CA VAL A 22 -6.69 -0.32 -0.80
C VAL A 22 -7.88 -0.13 0.11
N ASN A 23 -8.21 1.12 0.41
CA ASN A 23 -9.39 1.49 1.19
C ASN A 23 -10.44 2.13 0.27
N TYR A 24 -11.69 1.73 0.44
CA TYR A 24 -12.83 2.19 -0.34
C TYR A 24 -13.70 3.13 0.49
N LYS A 25 -14.35 4.10 -0.18
CA LYS A 25 -15.28 5.04 0.48
C LYS A 25 -16.56 4.35 0.95
N GLU A 26 -16.97 3.30 0.26
CA GLU A 26 -18.18 2.52 0.53
C GLU A 26 -17.85 1.04 0.57
N ALA A 27 -18.71 0.24 1.21
CA ALA A 27 -18.61 -1.21 1.18
C ALA A 27 -18.71 -1.73 -0.27
N VAL A 28 -17.79 -2.60 -0.66
CA VAL A 28 -17.72 -3.16 -2.02
C VAL A 28 -17.89 -4.68 -2.05
N PHE A 29 -18.04 -5.23 -3.24
CA PHE A 29 -17.86 -6.66 -3.50
C PHE A 29 -17.00 -6.85 -4.74
N ARG A 30 -16.38 -8.03 -4.86
CA ARG A 30 -15.55 -8.39 -6.02
C ARG A 30 -16.40 -8.51 -7.27
N ALA A 31 -15.94 -7.90 -8.35
CA ALA A 31 -16.55 -8.03 -9.67
C ALA A 31 -15.54 -8.67 -10.64
N GLY A 32 -15.69 -8.46 -11.95
CA GLY A 32 -14.95 -9.19 -12.98
C GLY A 32 -13.62 -8.56 -13.43
N GLY A 33 -13.31 -7.35 -12.96
CA GLY A 33 -12.14 -6.62 -13.42
C GLY A 33 -10.79 -7.21 -13.02
N GLN A 34 -9.72 -6.55 -13.44
CA GLN A 34 -8.34 -6.97 -13.24
C GLN A 34 -7.55 -5.96 -12.41
N VAL A 35 -6.53 -6.48 -11.72
CA VAL A 35 -5.47 -5.65 -11.15
C VAL A 35 -4.14 -6.11 -11.70
N ARG A 36 -3.26 -5.15 -11.97
CA ARG A 36 -1.88 -5.40 -12.39
C ARG A 36 -0.95 -4.56 -11.54
N ILE A 37 0.18 -5.16 -11.19
CA ILE A 37 1.31 -4.50 -10.55
C ILE A 37 2.50 -4.74 -11.48
N THR A 38 3.15 -3.68 -11.95
CA THR A 38 4.32 -3.78 -12.82
C THR A 38 5.44 -2.89 -12.30
N ASN A 39 6.68 -3.34 -12.46
CA ASN A 39 7.83 -2.45 -12.27
C ASN A 39 7.97 -1.47 -13.45
N GLU A 40 8.93 -0.55 -13.35
CA GLU A 40 9.25 0.43 -14.41
C GLU A 40 9.71 -0.18 -15.74
N ALA A 41 10.22 -1.43 -15.73
CA ALA A 41 10.54 -2.18 -16.94
C ALA A 41 9.31 -2.91 -17.56
N GLY A 42 8.12 -2.74 -16.97
CA GLY A 42 6.88 -3.40 -17.41
C GLY A 42 6.77 -4.87 -16.99
N SER A 43 7.69 -5.37 -16.17
CA SER A 43 7.65 -6.75 -15.66
C SER A 43 6.54 -6.88 -14.60
N PRO A 44 5.67 -7.92 -14.69
CA PRO A 44 4.59 -8.11 -13.74
C PRO A 44 5.10 -8.61 -12.38
N VAL A 45 4.42 -8.22 -11.31
CA VAL A 45 4.56 -8.80 -9.97
C VAL A 45 3.44 -9.81 -9.76
N GLU A 46 3.78 -11.01 -9.30
CA GLU A 46 2.80 -11.99 -8.85
C GLU A 46 2.32 -11.63 -7.44
N PHE A 47 1.01 -11.63 -7.23
CA PHE A 47 0.40 -11.31 -5.93
C PHE A 47 -0.86 -12.14 -5.69
N ALA A 48 -1.17 -12.38 -4.41
CA ALA A 48 -2.48 -12.81 -3.97
C ALA A 48 -3.34 -11.58 -3.65
N VAL A 49 -4.67 -11.74 -3.66
CA VAL A 49 -5.57 -10.71 -3.14
C VAL A 49 -6.32 -11.26 -1.96
N SER A 50 -6.36 -10.49 -0.87
CA SER A 50 -7.06 -10.89 0.34
C SER A 50 -8.59 -10.89 0.14
N GLU A 51 -9.27 -11.53 1.08
CA GLU A 51 -10.68 -11.25 1.35
C GLU A 51 -10.86 -9.77 1.74
N LEU A 52 -12.08 -9.27 1.54
CA LEU A 52 -12.48 -7.95 1.97
C LEU A 52 -12.59 -7.91 3.50
N LYS A 53 -12.12 -6.81 4.10
CA LYS A 53 -12.07 -6.59 5.55
C LYS A 53 -12.76 -5.28 5.90
N ASN A 54 -12.92 -5.02 7.20
CA ASN A 54 -13.46 -3.77 7.74
C ASN A 54 -14.82 -3.42 7.11
N PHE A 55 -15.80 -4.31 7.27
CA PHE A 55 -17.13 -4.14 6.67
C PHE A 55 -17.07 -3.94 5.15
N ASP A 56 -16.21 -4.73 4.50
CA ASP A 56 -15.97 -4.72 3.06
C ASP A 56 -15.44 -3.41 2.47
N THR A 57 -14.70 -2.64 3.25
CA THR A 57 -14.09 -1.36 2.81
C THR A 57 -12.58 -1.44 2.61
N THR A 58 -11.92 -2.53 3.03
CA THR A 58 -10.46 -2.68 2.93
C THR A 58 -10.09 -3.97 2.21
N MET A 59 -9.07 -3.90 1.36
CA MET A 59 -8.50 -5.06 0.66
C MET A 59 -6.98 -4.94 0.54
N ASN A 60 -6.28 -6.07 0.58
CA ASN A 60 -4.83 -6.10 0.39
C ASN A 60 -4.45 -6.87 -0.88
N LEU A 61 -3.54 -6.32 -1.68
CA LEU A 61 -2.75 -7.04 -2.67
C LEU A 61 -1.42 -7.44 -2.01
N ILE A 62 -1.09 -8.71 -2.06
CA ILE A 62 0.01 -9.32 -1.31
C ILE A 62 1.01 -9.89 -2.31
N PRO A 63 2.12 -9.20 -2.60
CA PRO A 63 3.19 -9.76 -3.43
C PRO A 63 3.62 -11.14 -2.92
N LEU A 64 3.74 -12.13 -3.81
CA LEU A 64 4.12 -13.50 -3.45
C LEU A 64 5.62 -13.63 -3.17
N LYS A 65 6.41 -12.65 -3.59
CA LYS A 65 7.85 -12.52 -3.35
C LYS A 65 8.16 -11.09 -2.94
N PRO A 66 9.26 -10.87 -2.20
CA PRO A 66 9.75 -9.51 -1.95
C PRO A 66 9.89 -8.73 -3.26
N LEU A 67 9.50 -7.47 -3.21
CA LEU A 67 9.70 -6.52 -4.30
C LEU A 67 11.19 -6.22 -4.47
N GLN A 68 11.58 -5.73 -5.65
CA GLN A 68 12.96 -5.31 -5.91
C GLN A 68 13.24 -4.01 -5.16
N PRO A 69 14.43 -3.82 -4.57
CA PRO A 69 14.82 -2.56 -3.94
C PRO A 69 14.96 -1.45 -4.99
N ASN A 70 14.82 -0.19 -4.55
CA ASN A 70 14.97 1.00 -5.39
C ASN A 70 14.19 0.96 -6.71
N THR A 71 13.00 0.36 -6.69
CA THR A 71 12.23 0.07 -7.89
C THR A 71 10.87 0.75 -7.82
N ARG A 72 10.51 1.48 -8.88
CA ARG A 72 9.18 2.06 -9.01
C ARG A 72 8.19 1.00 -9.48
N TYR A 73 7.10 0.85 -8.73
CA TYR A 73 5.97 0.01 -9.06
C TYR A 73 4.74 0.86 -9.42
N THR A 74 4.01 0.42 -10.43
CA THR A 74 2.70 0.99 -10.81
C THR A 74 1.63 -0.07 -10.61
N VAL A 75 0.57 0.31 -9.89
CA VAL A 75 -0.63 -0.49 -9.67
C VAL A 75 -1.74 0.09 -10.52
N VAL A 76 -2.33 -0.74 -11.37
CA VAL A 76 -3.51 -0.39 -12.18
C VAL A 76 -4.64 -1.31 -11.76
N MET A 77 -5.73 -0.73 -11.28
CA MET A 77 -6.97 -1.43 -10.95
C MET A 77 -8.04 -1.00 -11.94
N SER A 78 -8.57 -1.96 -12.69
CA SER A 78 -9.67 -1.67 -13.60
C SER A 78 -10.90 -1.26 -12.81
N SER A 79 -11.71 -0.37 -13.38
CA SER A 79 -12.85 0.19 -12.68
C SER A 79 -13.94 -0.81 -12.31
N ASP A 80 -14.00 -1.94 -13.01
CA ASP A 80 -14.90 -3.06 -12.79
C ASP A 80 -14.31 -4.17 -11.88
N PHE A 81 -13.15 -3.93 -11.27
CA PHE A 81 -12.54 -4.87 -10.33
C PHE A 81 -13.38 -5.07 -9.06
N VAL A 82 -14.01 -3.99 -8.60
CA VAL A 82 -14.97 -4.01 -7.49
C VAL A 82 -16.18 -3.14 -7.83
N LYS A 83 -17.31 -3.45 -7.22
CA LYS A 83 -18.53 -2.63 -7.30
C LYS A 83 -19.00 -2.27 -5.89
N THR A 84 -19.59 -1.08 -5.75
CA THR A 84 -20.23 -0.69 -4.49
C THR A 84 -21.46 -1.56 -4.24
N LYS A 85 -21.66 -1.96 -2.98
CA LYS A 85 -22.87 -2.69 -2.56
C LYS A 85 -24.13 -1.81 -2.58
N ILE A 86 -23.97 -0.49 -2.49
CA ILE A 86 -25.08 0.47 -2.38
C ILE A 86 -25.66 0.80 -3.77
N ALA A 87 -24.83 0.78 -4.81
CA ALA A 87 -25.22 1.10 -6.19
C ALA A 87 -24.53 0.18 -7.22
N PRO A 88 -24.84 -1.13 -7.22
CA PRO A 88 -24.11 -2.14 -8.01
C PRO A 88 -24.32 -2.04 -9.54
N HIS A 89 -25.32 -1.29 -9.97
CA HIS A 89 -25.71 -1.12 -11.38
C HIS A 89 -25.24 0.21 -11.99
N GLU A 90 -24.65 1.11 -11.19
CA GLU A 90 -24.05 2.32 -11.71
C GLU A 90 -22.83 1.98 -12.58
N PRO A 91 -22.57 2.74 -13.66
CA PRO A 91 -21.40 2.53 -14.48
C PRO A 91 -20.14 2.61 -13.63
N SER A 92 -19.21 1.71 -13.89
CA SER A 92 -17.91 1.68 -13.22
C SER A 92 -17.21 3.03 -13.39
N ALA A 93 -16.44 3.44 -12.37
CA ALA A 93 -15.62 4.65 -12.44
C ALA A 93 -14.55 4.55 -13.55
N SER A 94 -13.63 5.50 -13.63
CA SER A 94 -12.38 5.29 -14.39
C SER A 94 -11.47 4.29 -13.67
N ASP A 95 -10.54 3.69 -14.40
CA ASP A 95 -9.47 2.89 -13.79
C ASP A 95 -8.73 3.71 -12.73
N TYR A 96 -8.34 3.03 -11.64
CA TYR A 96 -7.57 3.63 -10.57
C TYR A 96 -6.11 3.23 -10.72
N THR A 97 -5.24 4.21 -10.93
CA THR A 97 -3.79 3.99 -11.08
C THR A 97 -3.03 4.77 -10.02
N PHE A 98 -2.05 4.13 -9.40
CA PHE A 98 -1.08 4.80 -8.56
C PHE A 98 0.30 4.15 -8.66
N SER A 99 1.33 4.85 -8.19
CA SER A 99 2.69 4.32 -8.14
C SER A 99 3.35 4.58 -6.80
N PHE A 100 4.32 3.75 -6.44
CA PHE A 100 5.20 3.92 -5.29
C PHE A 100 6.60 3.40 -5.62
N THR A 101 7.59 3.75 -4.82
CA THR A 101 8.99 3.34 -5.01
C THR A 101 9.48 2.65 -3.75
N THR A 102 10.00 1.44 -3.90
CA THR A 102 10.65 0.72 -2.81
C THR A 102 11.97 1.38 -2.43
N GLY A 103 12.32 1.33 -1.15
CA GLY A 103 13.63 1.77 -0.67
C GLY A 103 14.73 0.73 -0.89
N ASP A 104 15.90 0.99 -0.31
CA ASP A 104 16.96 0.00 -0.16
C ASP A 104 16.48 -1.21 0.66
N ASP A 105 16.85 -2.43 0.27
CA ASP A 105 16.64 -3.66 1.07
C ASP A 105 17.68 -3.78 2.18
N LYS A 106 17.75 -2.75 3.03
CA LYS A 106 18.62 -2.69 4.20
C LYS A 106 17.79 -2.25 5.40
N LEU A 107 17.86 -3.01 6.49
CA LEU A 107 17.28 -2.58 7.75
C LEU A 107 17.99 -1.32 8.25
N SER A 108 17.23 -0.25 8.45
CA SER A 108 17.69 1.02 9.00
C SER A 108 16.60 1.67 9.85
N ILE A 109 17.00 2.64 10.66
CA ILE A 109 16.07 3.48 11.41
C ILE A 109 15.50 4.51 10.44
N HIS A 110 14.19 4.43 10.20
CA HIS A 110 13.43 5.39 9.41
C HIS A 110 13.20 6.70 10.18
N SER A 111 12.78 6.59 11.45
CA SER A 111 12.58 7.75 12.31
C SER A 111 12.92 7.44 13.77
N MET A 112 13.29 8.48 14.52
CA MET A 112 13.62 8.40 15.94
C MET A 112 12.96 9.58 16.66
N ASP A 113 12.29 9.29 17.76
CA ASP A 113 11.65 10.27 18.62
C ASP A 113 12.03 9.96 20.09
N PRO A 114 12.65 10.89 20.83
CA PRO A 114 13.12 12.21 20.40
C PRO A 114 14.24 12.09 19.36
N MET A 115 14.35 13.08 18.47
CA MET A 115 15.46 13.15 17.53
C MET A 115 16.81 13.25 18.25
N ASN A 116 17.88 12.78 17.59
CA ASN A 116 19.23 12.89 18.14
C ASN A 116 19.57 14.37 18.45
N PHE A 117 20.21 14.60 19.59
CA PHE A 117 20.51 15.94 20.13
C PHE A 117 19.30 16.79 20.54
N THR A 118 18.11 16.21 20.73
CA THR A 118 16.99 16.93 21.35
C THR A 118 17.30 17.23 22.82
N GLU A 119 17.32 18.52 23.18
CA GLU A 119 17.43 18.97 24.56
C GLU A 119 16.05 19.15 25.20
N ASN A 120 16.00 19.22 26.54
CA ASN A 120 14.76 19.45 27.31
C ASN A 120 13.66 18.40 27.09
N VAL A 121 14.02 17.16 26.75
CA VAL A 121 13.08 16.04 26.66
C VAL A 121 12.53 15.70 28.06
N PRO A 122 11.20 15.57 28.23
CA PRO A 122 10.62 15.13 29.50
C PRO A 122 11.18 13.77 29.93
N VAL A 123 11.49 13.61 31.22
CA VAL A 123 12.12 12.39 31.76
C VAL A 123 11.27 11.12 31.61
N ASN A 124 9.98 11.27 31.30
CA ASN A 124 9.02 10.19 31.12
C ASN A 124 8.64 9.97 29.65
N ASP A 125 9.27 10.67 28.70
CA ASP A 125 8.97 10.53 27.29
C ASP A 125 9.65 9.26 26.73
N PRO A 126 8.91 8.30 26.14
CA PRO A 126 9.50 7.08 25.63
C PRO A 126 10.29 7.33 24.35
N ILE A 127 11.43 6.65 24.21
CA ILE A 127 12.17 6.60 22.95
C ILE A 127 11.42 5.67 21.99
N ARG A 128 11.07 6.19 20.80
CA ARG A 128 10.44 5.46 19.71
C ARG A 128 11.39 5.39 18.53
N LEU A 129 11.58 4.18 18.02
CA LEU A 129 12.28 3.92 16.77
C LEU A 129 11.27 3.37 15.77
N GLU A 130 11.23 3.99 14.60
CA GLU A 130 10.53 3.45 13.45
C GLU A 130 11.58 2.89 12.50
N PHE A 131 11.43 1.62 12.11
CA PHE A 131 12.32 0.97 11.16
C PHE A 131 11.73 1.09 9.75
N ASN A 132 12.60 1.14 8.74
CA ASN A 132 12.17 1.15 7.34
C ASN A 132 11.67 -0.23 6.84
N HIS A 133 11.78 -1.27 7.68
CA HIS A 133 11.27 -2.62 7.45
C HIS A 133 10.59 -3.16 8.72
N PRO A 134 9.59 -4.05 8.61
CA PRO A 134 9.15 -4.86 9.73
C PRO A 134 10.33 -5.61 10.36
N ILE A 135 10.43 -5.55 11.68
CA ILE A 135 11.42 -6.31 12.47
C ILE A 135 10.83 -7.65 12.89
N GLN A 136 11.63 -8.72 12.88
CA GLN A 136 11.24 -10.08 13.24
C GLN A 136 12.02 -10.58 14.47
#